data_AF-A0A1Q7WST8-F1
#
_entry.id   AF-A0A1Q7WST8-F1
#
_cell.length_a   1.000
_cell.length_b   1.000
_cell.length_c   1.000
_cell.angle_alpha   90.00
_cell.angle_beta   90.00
_cell.angle_gamma   90.00
#
_symmetry.space_group_name_H-M   'P 1'
#
loop_
_entity.id
_entity.type
_entity.pdbx_description
1 polymer ?
#
loop_
_entity_poly.entity_id
_entity_poly.type
_entity_poly.pdbx_seq_one_letter_code
_entity_poly.pdbx_strand_id
1 'polypeptide(L)'
;MSATMPRSFGPLCFAALLAIAARPRSLAERRARLLAAFALPALAMMLGLSLLSRAQPNWAAPTYISATVLVVAWALGREWRRGLRAAIAINVVGAIALFGVSDALAAAGIAIPARYDPLHRLHGWRALGQEVGAVMAAHPGLTLLGDDRELLAALVYYVRPHPLDVVEWNPIPGIWDQFLLANNLAGHVGEDFLAVTKHGLIEEIRPVFTESVPLGTIRSNAGAVRERPYALYILRGYRGPPTPVQRRR
;
A
#
# COMPACT_ATOMS: atom_id res chain seq x y z
N MET A 1 12.81 -7.73 -10.88
CA MET A 1 11.55 -7.72 -11.66
C MET A 1 10.45 -8.30 -10.80
N SER A 2 9.47 -7.50 -10.38
CA SER A 2 8.26 -8.01 -9.71
C SER A 2 7.06 -7.59 -10.56
N ALA A 3 6.89 -8.25 -11.71
CA ALA A 3 5.71 -8.11 -12.54
C ALA A 3 4.56 -8.89 -11.90
N THR A 4 3.94 -8.32 -10.87
CA THR A 4 2.83 -8.96 -10.12
C THR A 4 1.45 -8.51 -10.61
N MET A 5 1.37 -7.97 -11.83
CA MET A 5 0.14 -7.46 -12.45
C MET A 5 -0.97 -8.51 -12.75
N PRO A 6 -0.73 -9.83 -12.94
CA PRO A 6 -1.85 -10.75 -13.23
C PRO A 6 -2.62 -11.30 -12.02
N ARG A 7 -2.29 -10.92 -10.78
CA ARG A 7 -2.84 -11.63 -9.59
C ARG A 7 -4.33 -11.42 -9.34
N SER A 8 -4.89 -10.25 -9.64
CA SER A 8 -6.29 -9.94 -9.35
C SER A 8 -7.25 -10.27 -10.49
N PHE A 9 -6.79 -10.15 -11.74
CA PHE A 9 -7.59 -10.47 -12.93
C PHE A 9 -7.63 -11.99 -13.19
N GLY A 10 -6.58 -12.70 -12.75
CA GLY A 10 -6.47 -14.14 -12.86
C GLY A 10 -5.95 -14.60 -14.23
N PRO A 11 -5.20 -15.71 -14.27
CA PRO A 11 -4.50 -16.16 -15.48
C PRO A 11 -5.47 -16.56 -16.61
N LEU A 12 -6.62 -17.15 -16.28
CA LEU A 12 -7.62 -17.56 -17.28
C LEU A 12 -8.34 -16.36 -17.92
N CYS A 13 -8.73 -15.37 -17.14
CA CYS A 13 -9.34 -14.15 -17.70
C CYS A 13 -8.32 -13.36 -18.52
N PHE A 14 -7.06 -13.32 -18.08
CA PHE A 14 -5.98 -12.70 -18.84
C PHE A 14 -5.74 -13.40 -20.19
N ALA A 15 -5.67 -14.73 -20.20
CA ALA A 15 -5.56 -15.50 -21.45
C ALA A 15 -6.77 -15.27 -22.37
N ALA A 16 -7.98 -15.18 -21.83
CA ALA A 16 -9.18 -14.85 -22.59
C ALA A 16 -9.10 -13.43 -23.19
N LEU A 17 -8.63 -12.44 -22.43
CA LEU A 17 -8.43 -11.08 -22.92
C LEU A 17 -7.44 -11.02 -24.09
N LEU A 18 -6.33 -11.76 -24.00
CA LEU A 18 -5.38 -11.87 -25.11
C LEU A 18 -6.00 -12.53 -26.34
N ALA A 19 -6.80 -13.58 -26.15
CA ALA A 19 -7.52 -14.26 -27.24
C ALA A 19 -8.56 -13.34 -27.90
N ILE A 20 -9.21 -12.46 -27.14
CA ILE A 20 -10.13 -11.43 -27.66
C ILE A 20 -9.35 -10.41 -28.49
N ALA A 21 -8.24 -9.89 -27.95
CA ALA A 21 -7.41 -8.89 -28.62
C ALA A 21 -6.80 -9.41 -29.92
N ALA A 22 -6.40 -10.68 -29.97
CA ALA A 22 -5.83 -11.32 -31.16
C ALA A 22 -6.86 -11.64 -32.27
N ARG A 23 -8.16 -11.51 -31.99
CA ARG A 23 -9.24 -11.92 -32.92
C ARG A 23 -10.17 -10.75 -33.20
N PRO A 24 -9.98 -10.00 -34.30
CA PRO A 24 -10.79 -8.82 -34.63
C PRO A 24 -12.30 -9.10 -34.67
N ARG A 25 -12.70 -10.32 -35.06
CA ARG A 25 -14.10 -10.76 -35.06
C ARG A 25 -14.74 -10.74 -33.66
N SER A 26 -13.96 -10.94 -32.59
CA SER A 26 -14.45 -10.84 -31.21
C SER A 26 -14.81 -9.40 -30.80
N LEU A 27 -14.40 -8.41 -31.61
CA LEU A 27 -14.66 -6.99 -31.44
C LEU A 27 -15.59 -6.45 -32.55
N ALA A 28 -16.38 -7.31 -33.19
CA ALA A 28 -17.31 -6.91 -34.24
C ALA A 28 -18.48 -6.06 -33.71
N GLU A 29 -18.85 -6.24 -32.44
CA GLU A 29 -19.90 -5.44 -31.79
C GLU A 29 -19.37 -4.11 -31.26
N ARG A 30 -20.18 -3.04 -31.38
CA ARG A 30 -19.82 -1.70 -30.89
C ARG A 30 -19.53 -1.68 -29.38
N ARG A 31 -20.30 -2.45 -28.59
CA ARG A 31 -20.12 -2.56 -27.13
C ARG A 31 -18.78 -3.22 -26.77
N ALA A 32 -18.42 -4.29 -27.46
CA ALA A 32 -17.13 -4.97 -27.28
C ALA A 32 -15.96 -4.05 -27.64
N ARG A 33 -16.06 -3.29 -28.75
CA ARG A 33 -15.04 -2.29 -29.12
C ARG A 33 -14.87 -1.21 -28.07
N LEU A 34 -15.97 -0.70 -27.51
CA LEU A 34 -15.93 0.32 -26.47
C LEU A 34 -15.16 -0.19 -25.24
N LEU A 35 -15.50 -1.39 -24.75
CA LEU A 35 -14.80 -1.99 -23.62
C LEU A 35 -13.31 -2.23 -23.93
N ALA A 36 -13.00 -2.72 -25.13
CA ALA A 36 -11.63 -2.93 -25.57
C ALA A 36 -10.84 -1.62 -25.67
N ALA A 37 -11.46 -0.51 -26.08
CA ALA A 37 -10.83 0.80 -26.15
C ALA A 37 -10.43 1.35 -24.78
N PHE A 38 -11.17 1.02 -23.71
CA PHE A 38 -10.78 1.36 -22.34
C PHE A 38 -9.79 0.35 -21.72
N ALA A 39 -9.80 -0.90 -22.18
CA ALA A 39 -8.94 -1.95 -21.63
C ALA A 39 -7.55 -1.99 -22.31
N LEU A 40 -7.51 -2.20 -23.62
CA LEU A 40 -6.29 -2.59 -24.33
C LEU A 40 -5.22 -1.48 -24.40
N PRO A 41 -5.55 -0.21 -24.70
CA PRO A 41 -4.54 0.86 -24.71
C PRO A 41 -3.95 1.10 -23.32
N ALA A 42 -4.78 1.12 -22.29
CA ALA A 42 -4.34 1.28 -20.91
C ALA A 42 -3.47 0.08 -20.47
N LEU A 43 -3.86 -1.14 -20.82
CA LEU A 43 -3.05 -2.34 -20.55
C LEU A 43 -1.69 -2.27 -21.26
N ALA A 44 -1.69 -1.93 -22.55
CA ALA A 44 -0.47 -1.83 -23.35
C ALA A 44 0.48 -0.76 -22.80
N MET A 45 -0.05 0.39 -22.41
CA MET A 45 0.71 1.44 -21.74
C MET A 45 1.34 0.94 -20.44
N MET A 46 0.58 0.25 -19.58
CA MET A 46 1.09 -0.27 -18.31
C MET A 46 2.13 -1.39 -18.51
N LEU A 47 1.94 -2.25 -19.51
CA LEU A 47 2.93 -3.25 -19.89
C LEU A 47 4.22 -2.60 -20.37
N GLY A 48 4.15 -1.57 -21.22
CA GLY A 48 5.31 -0.79 -21.65
C GLY A 48 6.02 -0.10 -20.49
N LEU A 49 5.27 0.57 -19.61
CA LEU A 49 5.81 1.22 -18.41
C LEU A 49 6.51 0.23 -17.48
N SER A 50 6.02 -1.01 -17.38
CA SER A 50 6.62 -2.04 -16.53
C SER A 50 8.03 -2.47 -16.98
N LEU A 51 8.38 -2.25 -18.25
CA LEU A 51 9.72 -2.50 -18.80
C LEU A 51 10.67 -1.32 -18.56
N LEU A 52 10.13 -0.11 -18.47
CA LEU A 52 10.90 1.13 -18.39
C LEU A 52 11.11 1.62 -16.95
N SER A 53 10.17 1.33 -16.06
CA SER A 53 10.14 1.91 -14.71
C SER A 53 9.57 0.93 -13.68
N ARG A 54 9.76 1.26 -12.40
CA ARG A 54 9.05 0.61 -11.29
C ARG A 54 7.59 1.07 -11.29
N ALA A 55 6.81 0.54 -12.22
CA ALA A 55 5.36 0.74 -12.25
C ALA A 55 4.71 0.10 -11.02
N GLN A 56 3.89 0.87 -10.30
CA GLN A 56 3.13 0.32 -9.19
C GLN A 56 2.02 -0.59 -9.74
N PRO A 57 1.84 -1.82 -9.23
CA PRO A 57 0.85 -2.77 -9.77
C PRO A 57 -0.59 -2.23 -9.75
N ASN A 58 -0.91 -1.31 -8.84
CA ASN A 58 -2.22 -0.68 -8.73
C ASN A 58 -2.56 0.24 -9.93
N TRP A 59 -1.56 0.72 -10.69
CA TRP A 59 -1.80 1.59 -11.85
C TRP A 59 -2.56 0.90 -12.98
N ALA A 60 -2.43 -0.42 -13.09
CA ALA A 60 -3.19 -1.22 -14.06
C ALA A 60 -4.61 -1.58 -13.58
N ALA A 61 -4.95 -1.33 -12.31
CA ALA A 61 -6.24 -1.75 -11.75
C ALA A 61 -7.46 -1.22 -12.53
N PRO A 62 -7.52 0.06 -12.98
CA PRO A 62 -8.67 0.58 -13.73
C PRO A 62 -8.92 -0.15 -15.05
N THR A 63 -7.85 -0.63 -15.69
CA THR A 63 -7.91 -1.41 -16.93
C THR A 63 -8.72 -2.70 -16.76
N TYR A 64 -8.63 -3.33 -15.60
CA TYR A 64 -9.30 -4.60 -15.35
C TYR A 64 -10.81 -4.46 -15.19
N ILE A 65 -11.35 -3.26 -14.96
CA ILE A 65 -12.81 -3.03 -14.86
C ILE A 65 -13.46 -3.32 -16.21
N SER A 66 -13.05 -2.63 -17.27
CA SER A 66 -13.57 -2.83 -18.63
C SER A 66 -13.18 -4.18 -19.21
N ALA A 67 -11.96 -4.66 -18.92
CA ALA A 67 -11.51 -5.97 -19.36
C ALA A 67 -12.35 -7.12 -18.76
N THR A 68 -12.76 -7.02 -17.50
CA THR A 68 -13.59 -8.05 -16.85
C THR A 68 -14.95 -8.16 -17.54
N VAL A 69 -15.60 -7.01 -17.76
CA VAL A 69 -16.90 -6.98 -18.46
C VAL A 69 -16.78 -7.55 -19.86
N LEU A 70 -15.72 -7.19 -20.60
CA LEU A 70 -15.45 -7.70 -21.95
C LEU A 70 -15.26 -9.22 -21.97
N VAL A 71 -14.41 -9.75 -21.08
CA VAL A 71 -14.11 -11.19 -20.99
C VAL A 71 -15.37 -11.97 -20.60
N VAL A 72 -16.13 -11.50 -19.62
CA VAL A 72 -17.36 -12.17 -19.18
C VAL A 72 -18.41 -12.18 -20.28
N ALA A 73 -18.66 -11.04 -20.93
CA ALA A 73 -19.61 -10.95 -22.03
C ALA A 73 -19.20 -11.87 -23.21
N TRP A 74 -17.92 -11.85 -23.58
CA TRP A 74 -17.37 -12.72 -24.63
C TRP A 74 -17.49 -14.21 -24.28
N ALA A 75 -17.23 -14.57 -23.02
CA ALA A 75 -17.32 -15.96 -22.55
C ALA A 75 -18.77 -16.46 -22.57
N LEU A 76 -19.72 -15.65 -22.10
CA LEU A 76 -21.14 -16.01 -22.08
C LEU A 76 -21.72 -16.12 -23.48
N GLY A 77 -21.39 -15.18 -24.39
CA GLY A 77 -21.83 -15.24 -25.80
C GLY A 77 -21.29 -16.46 -26.58
N ARG A 78 -20.29 -17.16 -26.03
CA ARG A 78 -19.73 -18.41 -26.58
C ARG A 78 -20.09 -19.65 -25.76
N GLU A 79 -21.00 -19.52 -24.80
CA GLU A 79 -21.38 -20.59 -23.87
C GLU A 79 -20.18 -21.20 -23.11
N TRP A 80 -19.10 -20.44 -22.92
CA TRP A 80 -17.90 -20.86 -22.18
C TRP A 80 -18.09 -20.79 -20.65
N ARG A 81 -19.29 -21.18 -20.18
CA ARG A 81 -19.70 -21.11 -18.76
C ARG A 81 -18.83 -21.98 -17.85
N ARG A 82 -18.35 -23.12 -18.35
CA ARG A 82 -17.43 -24.00 -17.60
C ARG A 82 -16.07 -23.32 -17.39
N GLY A 83 -15.55 -22.66 -18.40
CA GLY A 83 -14.29 -21.91 -18.31
C GLY A 83 -14.40 -20.72 -17.35
N LEU A 84 -15.51 -19.99 -17.40
CA LEU A 84 -15.76 -18.89 -16.45
C LEU A 84 -15.83 -19.39 -15.00
N ARG A 85 -16.54 -20.51 -14.75
CA ARG A 85 -16.56 -21.16 -13.43
C ARG A 85 -15.17 -21.59 -12.98
N ALA A 86 -14.38 -22.18 -13.86
CA ALA A 86 -13.00 -22.56 -13.56
C ALA A 86 -12.13 -21.33 -13.24
N ALA A 87 -12.28 -20.23 -14.00
CA ALA A 87 -11.58 -18.97 -13.73
C ALA A 87 -11.92 -18.41 -12.35
N ILE A 88 -13.21 -18.38 -11.99
CA ILE A 88 -13.65 -17.95 -10.65
C ILE A 88 -13.06 -18.87 -9.58
N ALA A 89 -13.19 -20.19 -9.74
CA ALA A 89 -12.69 -21.16 -8.77
C ALA A 89 -11.17 -21.03 -8.55
N ILE A 90 -10.39 -20.88 -9.63
CA ILE A 90 -8.94 -20.69 -9.54
C ILE A 90 -8.58 -19.39 -8.80
N ASN A 91 -9.28 -18.29 -9.06
CA ASN A 91 -9.05 -17.03 -8.35
C ASN A 91 -9.43 -17.14 -6.86
N VAL A 92 -10.56 -17.77 -6.54
CA VAL A 92 -11.01 -17.96 -5.15
C VAL A 92 -10.06 -18.87 -4.39
N VAL A 93 -9.68 -20.02 -4.96
CA VAL A 93 -8.69 -20.93 -4.35
C VAL A 93 -7.35 -20.23 -4.19
N GLY A 94 -6.91 -19.47 -5.21
CA GLY A 94 -5.68 -18.67 -5.13
C GLY A 94 -5.73 -17.63 -4.01
N ALA A 95 -6.86 -16.94 -3.82
CA ALA A 95 -7.05 -15.99 -2.73
C ALA A 95 -7.04 -16.69 -1.37
N ILE A 96 -7.80 -17.77 -1.20
CA ILE A 96 -7.83 -18.56 0.04
C ILE A 96 -6.43 -19.07 0.38
N ALA A 97 -5.69 -19.61 -0.61
CA ALA A 97 -4.33 -20.06 -0.40
C ALA A 97 -3.40 -18.90 0.00
N LEU A 98 -3.50 -17.76 -0.69
CA LEU A 98 -2.66 -16.59 -0.43
C LEU A 98 -2.87 -16.04 0.99
N PHE A 99 -4.13 -15.94 1.44
CA PHE A 99 -4.48 -15.37 2.75
C PHE A 99 -4.45 -16.38 3.89
N GLY A 100 -4.75 -17.65 3.63
CA GLY A 100 -4.94 -18.66 4.67
C GLY A 100 -3.70 -19.53 4.95
N VAL A 101 -2.78 -19.70 3.99
CA VAL A 101 -1.66 -20.63 4.15
C VAL A 101 -0.68 -20.18 5.23
N SER A 102 -0.34 -18.88 5.28
CA SER A 102 0.58 -18.35 6.30
C SER A 102 0.01 -18.53 7.71
N ASP A 103 -1.27 -18.22 7.91
CA ASP A 103 -1.94 -18.36 9.21
C ASP A 103 -2.13 -19.83 9.61
N ALA A 104 -2.49 -20.71 8.66
CA ALA A 104 -2.64 -22.14 8.91
C ALA A 104 -1.31 -22.82 9.29
N LEU A 105 -0.22 -22.46 8.60
CA LEU A 105 1.12 -22.96 8.93
C LEU A 105 1.59 -22.44 10.29
N ALA A 106 1.35 -21.16 10.60
CA ALA A 106 1.65 -20.60 11.91
C ALA A 106 0.86 -21.31 13.04
N ALA A 107 -0.43 -21.60 12.84
CA ALA A 107 -1.25 -22.35 13.79
C ALA A 107 -0.77 -23.79 14.00
N ALA A 108 -0.12 -24.38 12.99
CA ALA A 108 0.54 -25.69 13.07
C ALA A 108 1.97 -25.63 13.67
N GLY A 109 2.43 -24.46 14.13
CA GLY A 109 3.77 -24.26 14.68
C GLY A 109 4.88 -24.19 13.62
N ILE A 110 4.53 -24.09 12.34
CA ILE A 110 5.49 -24.01 11.23
C ILE A 110 5.77 -22.55 10.92
N ALA A 111 6.98 -22.10 11.27
CA ALA A 111 7.44 -20.75 10.97
C ALA A 111 7.84 -20.63 9.48
N ILE A 112 7.13 -19.79 8.72
CA ILE A 112 7.51 -19.44 7.34
C ILE A 112 8.48 -18.27 7.38
N PRO A 113 9.71 -18.40 6.84
CA PRO A 113 10.60 -17.27 6.70
C PRO A 113 9.95 -16.15 5.88
N ALA A 114 10.11 -14.89 6.31
CA ALA A 114 9.50 -13.71 5.67
C ALA A 114 9.66 -13.64 4.15
N ARG A 115 10.78 -14.15 3.61
CA ARG A 115 11.05 -14.19 2.16
C ARG A 115 10.08 -15.08 1.37
N TYR A 116 9.42 -16.03 2.03
CA TYR A 116 8.47 -16.98 1.42
C TYR A 116 7.02 -16.67 1.77
N ASP A 117 6.77 -15.75 2.71
CA ASP A 117 5.44 -15.29 3.03
C ASP A 117 5.11 -14.05 2.18
N PRO A 118 4.23 -14.16 1.17
CA PRO A 118 3.86 -13.02 0.33
C PRO A 118 3.10 -11.93 1.09
N LEU A 119 2.54 -12.24 2.28
CA LEU A 119 1.78 -11.33 3.11
C LEU A 119 2.57 -10.79 4.31
N HIS A 120 3.87 -11.10 4.42
CA HIS A 120 4.71 -10.68 5.55
C HIS A 120 4.64 -9.18 5.86
N ARG A 121 4.44 -8.34 4.82
CA ARG A 121 4.30 -6.89 4.96
C ARG A 121 3.01 -6.45 5.65
N LEU A 122 1.96 -7.26 5.60
CA LEU A 122 0.63 -6.96 6.15
C LEU A 122 0.49 -7.35 7.63
N HIS A 123 1.37 -8.20 8.16
CA HIS A 123 1.33 -8.61 9.56
C HIS A 123 1.80 -7.49 10.51
N GLY A 124 1.29 -7.51 11.74
CA GLY A 124 1.73 -6.65 12.85
C GLY A 124 1.08 -5.27 12.93
N TRP A 125 0.43 -4.78 11.86
CA TRP A 125 -0.14 -3.42 11.83
C TRP A 125 -1.26 -3.19 12.87
N ARG A 126 -2.10 -4.20 13.10
CA ARG A 126 -3.17 -4.11 14.11
C ARG A 126 -2.62 -3.94 15.52
N ALA A 127 -1.64 -4.77 15.89
CA ALA A 127 -0.99 -4.69 17.20
C ALA A 127 -0.29 -3.34 17.38
N LEU A 128 0.48 -2.91 16.36
CA LEU A 128 1.11 -1.59 16.36
C LEU A 128 0.10 -0.45 16.56
N GLY A 129 -1.02 -0.46 15.82
CA GLY A 129 -2.05 0.57 15.96
C GLY A 129 -2.76 0.56 17.31
N GLN A 130 -2.93 -0.60 17.94
CA GLN A 130 -3.47 -0.71 19.29
C GLN A 130 -2.51 -0.12 20.33
N GLU A 131 -1.22 -0.44 20.24
CA GLU A 131 -0.21 0.09 21.17
C GLU A 131 0.01 1.60 20.98
N VAL A 132 0.12 2.07 19.74
CA VAL A 132 0.21 3.53 19.46
C VAL A 132 -1.06 4.25 19.91
N GLY A 133 -2.23 3.66 19.69
CA GLY A 133 -3.50 4.22 20.15
C GLY A 133 -3.59 4.36 21.67
N ALA A 134 -3.04 3.38 22.42
CA ALA A 134 -2.95 3.48 23.87
C ALA A 134 -2.03 4.63 24.32
N VAL A 135 -0.89 4.82 23.63
CA VAL A 135 0.02 5.96 23.90
C VAL A 135 -0.67 7.29 23.58
N MET A 136 -1.38 7.39 22.46
CA MET A 136 -2.15 8.61 22.12
C MET A 136 -3.23 8.92 23.15
N ALA A 137 -3.92 7.89 23.67
CA ALA A 137 -4.93 8.07 24.71
C ALA A 137 -4.32 8.57 26.04
N ALA A 138 -3.09 8.16 26.36
CA ALA A 138 -2.35 8.62 27.53
C ALA A 138 -1.80 10.06 27.36
N HIS A 139 -1.66 10.54 26.12
CA HIS A 139 -1.12 11.86 25.80
C HIS A 139 -2.08 12.64 24.88
N PRO A 140 -3.23 13.11 25.41
CA PRO A 140 -4.22 13.82 24.62
C PRO A 140 -3.65 15.13 24.05
N GLY A 141 -4.09 15.50 22.84
CA GLY A 141 -3.68 16.73 22.16
C GLY A 141 -2.40 16.64 21.32
N LEU A 142 -1.75 15.47 21.26
CA LEU A 142 -0.62 15.24 20.37
C LEU A 142 -1.07 14.84 18.96
N THR A 143 -0.54 15.54 17.95
CA THR A 143 -0.71 15.18 16.54
C THR A 143 0.20 14.00 16.20
N LEU A 144 -0.27 13.02 15.43
CA LEU A 144 0.55 11.86 15.07
C LEU A 144 1.52 12.24 13.95
N LEU A 145 2.82 12.04 14.19
CA LEU A 145 3.89 12.26 13.22
C LEU A 145 4.57 10.95 12.85
N GLY A 146 4.85 10.74 11.56
CA GLY A 146 5.55 9.54 11.10
C GLY A 146 6.57 9.83 10.00
N ASP A 147 7.62 9.01 9.93
CA ASP A 147 8.73 9.13 8.98
C ASP A 147 8.60 8.21 7.74
N ASP A 148 7.43 7.60 7.58
CA ASP A 148 7.13 6.65 6.51
C ASP A 148 5.63 6.67 6.22
N ARG A 149 5.27 6.91 4.96
CA ARG A 149 3.87 6.93 4.52
C ARG A 149 3.13 5.62 4.76
N GLU A 150 3.79 4.47 4.59
CA GLU A 150 3.15 3.16 4.82
C GLU A 150 2.82 2.97 6.31
N LEU A 151 3.74 3.37 7.20
CA LEU A 151 3.49 3.42 8.64
C LEU A 151 2.31 4.33 8.97
N LEU A 152 2.32 5.57 8.49
CA LEU A 152 1.23 6.53 8.78
C LEU A 152 -0.11 6.01 8.29
N ALA A 153 -0.20 5.51 7.05
CA ALA A 153 -1.42 4.95 6.52
C ALA A 153 -1.94 3.76 7.36
N ALA A 154 -1.04 2.91 7.84
CA ALA A 154 -1.41 1.82 8.75
C ALA A 154 -1.91 2.33 10.10
N LEU A 155 -1.27 3.35 10.68
CA LEU A 155 -1.69 3.94 11.96
C LEU A 155 -3.04 4.65 11.83
N VAL A 156 -3.26 5.46 10.80
CA VAL A 156 -4.58 6.06 10.48
C VAL A 156 -5.65 4.96 10.44
N TYR A 157 -5.36 3.82 9.81
CA TYR A 157 -6.32 2.73 9.67
C TYR A 157 -6.60 1.94 10.95
N TYR A 158 -5.59 1.70 11.81
CA TYR A 158 -5.72 0.81 12.98
C TYR A 158 -5.92 1.52 14.33
N VAL A 159 -5.47 2.78 14.47
CA VAL A 159 -5.66 3.56 15.69
C VAL A 159 -7.14 3.96 15.84
N ARG A 160 -7.65 3.96 17.07
CA ARG A 160 -9.03 4.35 17.40
C ARG A 160 -9.06 5.36 18.55
N PRO A 161 -9.83 6.47 18.46
CA PRO A 161 -10.52 6.96 17.25
C PRO A 161 -9.51 7.25 16.11
N HIS A 162 -9.99 7.26 14.86
CA HIS A 162 -9.08 7.42 13.71
C HIS A 162 -8.40 8.80 13.77
N PRO A 163 -7.05 8.87 13.82
CA PRO A 163 -6.34 10.13 13.75
C PRO A 163 -6.30 10.55 12.28
N LEU A 164 -7.19 11.45 11.86
CA LEU A 164 -7.25 11.89 10.46
C LEU A 164 -6.25 13.01 10.18
N ASP A 165 -5.85 13.74 11.22
CA ASP A 165 -4.88 14.83 11.16
C ASP A 165 -3.48 14.27 11.46
N VAL A 166 -2.93 13.46 10.53
CA VAL A 166 -1.57 12.92 10.65
C VAL A 166 -0.59 13.76 9.86
N VAL A 167 0.67 13.74 10.28
CA VAL A 167 1.73 14.52 9.64
C VAL A 167 2.91 13.62 9.26
N GLU A 168 3.30 13.70 7.99
CA GLU A 168 4.49 13.07 7.44
C GLU A 168 5.70 13.95 7.65
N TRP A 169 6.72 13.39 8.29
CA TRP A 169 8.06 13.97 8.31
C TRP A 169 8.67 13.88 6.91
N ASN A 170 8.98 15.03 6.32
CA ASN A 170 9.71 15.12 5.08
C ASN A 170 10.86 16.13 5.21
N PRO A 171 12.12 15.65 5.22
CA PRO A 171 13.29 16.53 5.31
C PRO A 171 13.65 17.18 3.95
N ILE A 172 13.08 16.69 2.84
CA ILE A 172 13.41 17.16 1.49
C ILE A 172 12.38 18.21 1.06
N PRO A 173 12.82 19.43 0.67
CA PRO A 173 11.90 20.42 0.13
C PRO A 173 11.09 19.90 -1.07
N GLY A 174 9.82 20.28 -1.15
CA GLY A 174 8.93 19.96 -2.25
C GLY A 174 7.85 18.93 -1.92
N ILE A 175 6.91 18.78 -2.85
CA ILE A 175 5.77 17.87 -2.74
C ILE A 175 5.89 16.88 -3.90
N TRP A 176 6.13 15.62 -3.56
CA TRP A 176 6.44 14.56 -4.52
C TRP A 176 5.32 13.53 -4.66
N ASP A 177 4.34 13.57 -3.75
CA ASP A 177 3.14 12.77 -3.83
C ASP A 177 1.93 13.48 -3.18
N GLN A 178 0.75 12.92 -3.41
CA GLN A 178 -0.52 13.46 -2.93
C GLN A 178 -0.69 13.30 -1.41
N PHE A 179 -0.05 12.32 -0.77
CA PHE A 179 -0.17 12.14 0.67
C PHE A 179 0.57 13.26 1.39
N LEU A 180 1.79 13.54 0.99
CA LEU A 180 2.60 14.66 1.50
C LEU A 180 1.96 16.01 1.18
N LEU A 181 1.26 16.16 0.05
CA LEU A 181 0.52 17.39 -0.26
C LEU A 181 -0.49 17.75 0.84
N ALA A 182 -1.17 16.75 1.40
CA ALA A 182 -2.21 16.94 2.40
C ALA A 182 -1.72 16.82 3.86
N ASN A 183 -0.64 16.08 4.11
CA ASN A 183 -0.18 15.70 5.45
C ASN A 183 1.25 16.19 5.73
N ASN A 184 1.65 17.37 5.24
CA ASN A 184 2.98 17.91 5.51
C ASN A 184 3.02 18.76 6.79
N LEU A 185 4.23 19.09 7.24
CA LEU A 185 4.47 19.94 8.41
C LEU A 185 4.18 21.43 8.19
N ALA A 186 3.80 21.86 6.98
CA ALA A 186 3.50 23.27 6.75
C ALA A 186 2.20 23.64 7.49
N GLY A 187 2.26 24.69 8.31
CA GLY A 187 1.12 25.13 9.11
C GLY A 187 1.10 24.61 10.55
N HIS A 188 1.93 23.62 10.90
CA HIS A 188 1.96 23.05 12.25
C HIS A 188 3.00 23.69 13.18
N VAL A 189 3.42 24.94 12.91
CA VAL A 189 4.43 25.62 13.73
C VAL A 189 3.89 25.82 15.14
N GLY A 190 4.67 25.42 16.14
CA GLY A 190 4.30 25.45 17.56
C GLY A 190 3.52 24.22 18.04
N GLU A 191 3.13 23.29 17.15
CA GLU A 191 2.43 22.08 17.56
C GLU A 191 3.35 21.03 18.20
N ASP A 192 2.70 20.14 18.95
CA ASP A 192 3.30 19.03 19.65
C ASP A 192 2.86 17.71 19.03
N PHE A 193 3.76 16.74 18.96
CA PHE A 193 3.56 15.51 18.22
C PHE A 193 3.91 14.28 19.03
N LEU A 194 3.16 13.21 18.77
CA LEU A 194 3.61 11.85 19.01
C LEU A 194 4.29 11.34 17.73
N ALA A 195 5.61 11.28 17.74
CA ALA A 195 6.37 10.76 16.62
C ALA A 195 6.53 9.24 16.73
N VAL A 196 6.19 8.52 15.66
CA VAL A 196 6.45 7.09 15.48
C VAL A 196 7.40 6.92 14.32
N THR A 197 8.62 6.45 14.61
CA THR A 197 9.69 6.35 13.60
C THR A 197 9.98 4.90 13.26
N LYS A 198 9.95 4.56 11.97
CA LYS A 198 10.32 3.25 11.42
C LYS A 198 11.78 3.21 10.97
N HIS A 199 12.31 4.34 10.50
CA HIS A 199 13.66 4.44 9.95
C HIS A 199 14.67 5.06 10.94
N GLY A 200 14.22 5.43 12.14
CA GLY A 200 15.08 5.98 13.17
C GLY A 200 15.59 7.39 12.85
N LEU A 201 14.83 8.17 12.07
CA LEU A 201 15.21 9.53 11.64
C LEU A 201 15.14 10.58 12.76
N ILE A 202 15.13 10.17 14.04
CA ILE A 202 14.99 11.09 15.16
C ILE A 202 16.11 12.13 15.21
N GLU A 203 17.32 11.80 14.79
CA GLU A 203 18.45 12.73 14.76
C GLU A 203 18.27 13.85 13.72
N GLU A 204 17.47 13.61 12.66
CA GLU A 204 17.09 14.64 11.68
C GLU A 204 15.87 15.45 12.14
N ILE A 205 14.97 14.80 12.89
CA ILE A 205 13.73 15.42 13.37
C ILE A 205 14.00 16.33 14.57
N ARG A 206 14.76 15.87 15.57
CA ARG A 206 15.00 16.56 16.85
C ARG A 206 15.40 18.05 16.71
N PRO A 207 16.30 18.45 15.79
CA PRO A 207 16.78 19.83 15.72
C PRO A 207 15.70 20.89 15.42
N VAL A 208 14.61 20.50 14.75
CA VAL A 208 13.51 21.41 14.40
C VAL A 208 12.39 21.43 15.44
N PHE A 209 12.57 20.75 16.57
CA PHE A 209 11.67 20.80 17.72
C PHE A 209 12.34 21.48 18.91
N THR A 210 11.53 21.98 19.83
CA THR A 210 12.02 22.60 21.06
C THR A 210 12.47 21.58 22.09
N GLU A 211 11.73 20.46 22.18
CA GLU A 211 12.05 19.35 23.06
C GLU A 211 11.75 18.02 22.36
N SER A 212 12.50 16.99 22.70
CA SER A 212 12.29 15.61 22.26
C SER A 212 12.47 14.68 23.45
N VAL A 213 11.39 13.98 23.82
CA VAL A 213 11.36 13.04 24.94
C VAL A 213 11.15 11.63 24.40
N PRO A 214 12.10 10.69 24.60
CA PRO A 214 11.91 9.30 24.19
C PRO A 214 10.86 8.63 25.07
N LEU A 215 9.88 7.96 24.45
CA LEU A 215 8.87 7.16 25.16
C LEU A 215 9.18 5.67 25.18
N GLY A 216 9.90 5.17 24.17
CA GLY A 216 10.28 3.76 24.09
C GLY A 216 10.25 3.23 22.67
N THR A 217 10.17 1.91 22.53
CA THR A 217 10.11 1.23 21.24
C THR A 217 9.02 0.17 21.26
N ILE A 218 8.07 0.28 20.35
CA ILE A 218 7.08 -0.76 20.08
C ILE A 218 7.70 -1.75 19.10
N ARG A 219 7.62 -3.04 19.41
CA ARG A 219 8.07 -4.10 18.51
C ARG A 219 6.86 -4.86 18.01
N SER A 220 6.41 -4.54 16.80
CA SER A 220 5.27 -5.26 16.25
C SER A 220 5.70 -6.63 15.76
N ASN A 221 5.06 -7.67 16.32
CA ASN A 221 5.26 -9.04 15.89
C ASN A 221 4.52 -9.26 14.56
N ALA A 222 5.28 -9.68 13.56
CA ALA A 222 4.75 -10.16 12.29
C ALA A 222 4.88 -11.70 12.20
N GLY A 223 4.54 -12.42 13.28
CA GLY A 223 4.66 -13.88 13.33
C GLY A 223 6.13 -14.36 13.21
N ALA A 224 6.41 -15.30 12.31
CA ALA A 224 7.75 -15.83 12.01
C ALA A 224 8.74 -14.81 11.37
N VAL A 225 8.32 -13.55 11.24
CA VAL A 225 9.09 -12.46 10.66
C VAL A 225 9.84 -11.71 11.76
N ARG A 226 11.06 -11.28 11.44
CA ARG A 226 11.91 -10.43 12.30
C ARG A 226 11.11 -9.22 12.80
N GLU A 227 11.10 -9.00 14.12
CA GLU A 227 10.43 -7.87 14.78
C GLU A 227 10.77 -6.55 14.07
N ARG A 228 9.74 -5.73 13.82
CA ARG A 228 9.93 -4.37 13.32
C ARG A 228 9.90 -3.40 14.51
N PRO A 229 11.05 -2.77 14.85
CA PRO A 229 11.06 -1.77 15.89
C PRO A 229 10.49 -0.45 15.36
N TYR A 230 9.62 0.17 16.15
CA TYR A 230 9.08 1.50 15.94
C TYR A 230 9.42 2.33 17.17
N ALA A 231 10.27 3.35 17.02
CA ALA A 231 10.68 4.19 18.14
C ALA A 231 9.69 5.35 18.32
N LEU A 232 9.29 5.59 19.57
CA LEU A 232 8.28 6.59 19.93
C LEU A 232 8.92 7.75 20.68
N TYR A 233 8.50 8.97 20.31
CA TYR A 233 8.97 10.20 20.93
C TYR A 233 7.80 11.18 21.09
N ILE A 234 7.81 11.95 22.18
CA ILE A 234 7.05 13.19 22.24
C ILE A 234 7.95 14.30 21.73
N LEU A 235 7.49 15.02 20.73
CA LEU A 235 8.17 16.18 20.17
C LEU A 235 7.36 17.42 20.51
N ARG A 236 8.01 18.45 21.06
CA ARG A 236 7.31 19.68 21.48
C ARG A 236 7.75 20.89 20.68
N GLY A 237 6.79 21.74 20.36
CA GLY A 237 6.99 23.06 19.76
C GLY A 237 7.79 23.01 18.47
N TYR A 238 7.19 22.50 17.40
CA TYR A 238 7.78 22.51 16.06
C TYR A 238 8.19 23.94 15.65
N ARG A 239 9.48 24.12 15.32
CA ARG A 239 10.07 25.43 15.03
C ARG A 239 9.92 25.87 13.57
N GLY A 240 9.42 24.98 12.72
CA GLY A 240 9.37 25.18 11.27
C GLY A 240 10.47 24.42 10.54
N PRO A 241 10.48 24.49 9.19
CA PRO A 241 11.41 23.72 8.37
C PRO A 241 12.86 24.09 8.69
N PRO A 242 13.80 23.14 8.57
CA PRO A 242 15.21 23.44 8.75
C PRO A 242 15.62 24.53 7.77
N THR A 243 16.36 25.55 8.24
CA THR A 243 16.91 26.59 7.38
C THR A 243 17.69 25.91 6.26
N PRO A 244 17.41 26.17 4.97
CA PRO A 244 18.14 25.52 3.89
C PRO A 244 19.62 25.86 4.05
N VAL A 245 20.42 24.83 4.35
CA VAL A 245 21.88 24.96 4.26
C VAL A 245 22.14 25.38 2.82
N GLN A 246 22.69 26.58 2.63
CA GLN A 246 23.23 27.00 1.34
C GLN A 246 24.29 25.96 0.94
N ARG A 247 23.90 24.93 0.19
CA ARG A 247 24.87 24.11 -0.53
C ARG A 247 25.48 25.04 -1.55
N ARG A 248 26.67 25.57 -1.23
CA ARG A 248 27.52 26.25 -2.21
C ARG A 248 27.62 25.33 -3.43
N ARG A 249 27.30 25.89 -4.58
CA ARG A 249 27.40 25.24 -5.89
C ARG A 249 28.80 24.70 -6.11
#